data_AF-A0A521C6A8-F1
#
_entry.id   AF-A0A521C6A8-F1
#
_cell.length_a   1.000
_cell.length_b   1.000
_cell.length_c   1.000
_cell.angle_alpha   90.00
_cell.angle_beta   90.00
_cell.angle_gamma   90.00
#
_symmetry.space_group_name_H-M   'P 1'
#
loop_
_entity.id
_entity.type
_entity.pdbx_description
1 polymer ?
#
loop_
_entity_poly.entity_id
_entity_poly.type
_entity_poly.pdbx_seq_one_letter_code
_entity_poly.pdbx_strand_id
1 'polypeptide(L)' 'MYTGKVTKRFIDKYTQKRFEVGQEYNHKEEKRLKELSEQGFVEYETEKKTEKKTKEKSKK' A
#
# COMPACT_ATOMS: atom_id res chain seq x y z
N MET A 1 -9.92 1.18 10.91
CA MET A 1 -9.58 1.94 9.69
C MET A 1 -8.43 1.21 9.03
N TYR A 2 -8.35 1.24 7.71
CA TYR A 2 -7.29 0.54 6.98
C TYR A 2 -6.18 1.53 6.65
N THR A 3 -4.95 1.10 6.87
CA THR A 3 -3.72 1.87 6.66
C THR A 3 -2.93 1.25 5.53
N GLY A 4 -2.24 2.09 4.77
CA GLY A 4 -1.20 1.62 3.87
C GLY A 4 -0.19 2.70 3.59
N LYS A 5 1.00 2.26 3.20
CA LYS A 5 2.14 3.13 2.93
C LYS A 5 2.15 3.54 1.48
N VAL A 6 2.14 4.84 1.22
CA VAL A 6 2.20 5.36 -0.14
C VAL A 6 3.57 5.03 -0.73
N THR A 7 3.61 4.26 -1.81
CA THR A 7 4.84 3.88 -2.52
C THR A 7 5.04 4.70 -3.80
N LYS A 8 3.97 5.24 -4.38
CA LYS A 8 4.02 6.21 -5.48
C LYS A 8 3.14 7.42 -5.20
N ARG A 9 3.54 8.57 -5.71
CA ARG A 9 2.78 9.82 -5.58
C ARG A 9 1.44 9.69 -6.30
N PHE A 10 0.35 9.99 -5.61
CA PHE A 10 -0.98 10.06 -6.22
C PHE A 10 -1.83 11.15 -5.57
N ILE A 11 -2.88 11.53 -6.27
CA ILE A 11 -3.89 12.46 -5.77
C ILE A 11 -5.15 11.66 -5.53
N ASP A 12 -5.60 11.64 -4.29
CA ASP A 12 -6.82 10.93 -3.95
C ASP A 12 -8.03 11.69 -4.49
N LYS A 13 -8.86 11.04 -5.31
CA LYS A 13 -10.00 11.69 -5.98
C LYS A 13 -11.09 12.15 -5.00
N TYR A 14 -11.21 11.51 -3.84
CA TYR A 14 -12.28 11.77 -2.87
C TYR A 14 -11.92 12.89 -1.91
N THR A 15 -10.69 12.87 -1.40
CA THR A 15 -10.18 13.87 -0.46
C THR A 15 -9.45 15.02 -1.15
N GLN A 16 -9.16 14.87 -2.45
CA GLN A 16 -8.31 15.76 -3.25
C GLN A 16 -6.93 16.04 -2.63
N LYS A 17 -6.52 15.19 -1.67
CA LYS A 17 -5.23 15.28 -1.01
C LYS A 17 -4.16 14.66 -1.87
N ARG A 18 -3.02 15.33 -1.92
CA ARG A 18 -1.81 14.79 -2.54
C ARG A 18 -1.09 13.95 -1.50
N PHE A 19 -0.83 12.70 -1.85
CA PHE A 19 -0.08 11.78 -1.03
C PHE A 19 1.30 11.56 -1.67
N GLU A 20 2.33 11.75 -0.86
CA GLU A 20 3.72 11.57 -1.29
C GLU A 20 4.25 10.20 -0.89
N VAL A 21 5.29 9.74 -1.58
CA VAL A 21 5.95 8.47 -1.27
C VAL A 21 6.46 8.48 0.17
N GLY A 22 6.14 7.45 0.93
CA GLY A 22 6.46 7.29 2.33
C GLY A 22 5.40 7.83 3.29
N GLN A 23 4.37 8.53 2.80
CA GLN A 23 3.24 8.94 3.64
C GLN A 23 2.33 7.78 3.99
N GLU A 24 1.63 7.91 5.10
CA GLU A 24 0.60 6.97 5.52
C GLU A 24 -0.75 7.39 4.92
N TYR A 25 -1.36 6.47 4.17
CA TYR A 25 -2.69 6.63 3.62
C TYR A 25 -3.69 5.84 4.48
N ASN A 26 -4.60 6.59 5.11
CA ASN A 26 -5.67 6.05 5.94
C ASN A 26 -6.99 6.13 5.20
N HIS A 27 -7.68 5.00 5.04
CA HIS A 27 -9.01 4.96 4.43
C HIS A 27 -9.98 4.10 5.23
N LYS A 28 -11.27 4.47 5.21
CA LYS A 28 -12.33 3.68 5.87
C LYS A 28 -12.67 2.41 5.09
N GLU A 29 -12.59 2.48 3.76
CA GLU A 29 -12.87 1.36 2.87
C GLU A 29 -11.61 0.58 2.47
N GLU A 30 -11.59 -0.72 2.77
CA GLU A 30 -10.51 -1.64 2.37
C GLU A 30 -10.34 -1.73 0.85
N LYS A 31 -11.46 -1.79 0.12
CA LYS A 31 -11.46 -1.93 -1.35
C LYS A 31 -10.59 -0.86 -2.02
N ARG A 32 -10.65 0.38 -1.51
CA ARG A 32 -9.88 1.49 -2.04
C ARG A 32 -8.37 1.32 -1.84
N LEU A 33 -7.97 0.90 -0.64
CA LEU A 33 -6.58 0.59 -0.32
C LEU A 33 -6.06 -0.58 -1.15
N LYS A 34 -6.89 -1.60 -1.36
CA LYS A 34 -6.57 -2.75 -2.21
C LYS A 34 -6.40 -2.34 -3.68
N GLU A 35 -7.29 -1.52 -4.24
CA GLU A 35 -7.15 -1.01 -5.60
C GLU A 35 -5.85 -0.20 -5.79
N LEU A 36 -5.55 0.70 -4.85
CA LEU A 36 -4.30 1.46 -4.85
C LEU A 36 -3.08 0.55 -4.68
N SER A 37 -3.22 -0.56 -3.96
CA SER A 37 -2.16 -1.54 -3.78
C SER A 37 -1.92 -2.42 -5.00
N GLU A 38 -2.97 -2.90 -5.65
CA GLU A 38 -2.87 -3.64 -6.91
C GLU A 38 -2.27 -2.78 -8.03
N GLN A 39 -2.55 -1.47 -8.03
CA GLN A 39 -1.92 -0.51 -8.94
C GLN A 39 -0.49 -0.11 -8.52
N GLY A 40 -0.03 -0.51 -7.33
CA GLY A 40 1.29 -0.20 -6.80
C GLY A 40 1.49 1.26 -6.38
N PHE A 41 0.42 1.94 -5.98
CA PHE A 41 0.48 3.28 -5.37
C PHE A 41 0.62 3.24 -3.85
N VAL A 42 0.03 2.23 -3.21
CA VAL A 42 0.03 2.08 -1.75
C VAL A 42 0.35 0.63 -1.38
N GLU A 43 1.27 0.37 -0.46
CA GLU A 43 1.48 -0.94 0.11
C GLU A 43 0.53 -1.14 1.29
N TYR A 44 -0.30 -2.18 1.24
CA TYR A 44 -1.29 -2.44 2.28
C TYR A 44 -0.60 -2.88 3.58
N GLU A 45 -0.49 -1.96 4.55
CA GLU A 45 0.01 -2.23 5.90
C GLU A 45 -1.19 -2.56 6.81
N THR A 46 -1.87 -3.67 6.53
CA THR A 46 -2.56 -4.36 7.63
C THR A 46 -1.50 -5.05 8.45
N GLU A 47 -1.66 -5.06 9.78
CA GLU A 47 -0.81 -5.79 10.74
C GLU A 47 -0.84 -7.33 10.56
N LYS A 48 -0.84 -7.85 9.33
CA LYS A 48 -0.38 -9.20 9.05
C LYS A 48 1.11 -9.17 8.79
N LYS A 49 1.86 -9.20 9.91
CA LYS A 49 2.98 -10.14 10.01
C LYS A 49 2.48 -11.50 9.54
N THR A 50 2.68 -11.81 8.26
CA THR A 50 2.71 -13.20 7.83
C THR A 50 3.77 -13.28 6.75
N GLU A 51 4.94 -13.72 7.21
CA GLU A 51 6.02 -14.32 6.47
C GLU A 51 5.67 -14.70 5.03
N LYS A 52 6.45 -14.14 4.09
CA LYS A 52 7.17 -14.96 3.11
C LYS A 52 8.35 -14.18 2.55
N LYS A 53 9.41 -14.17 3.37
CA LYS A 53 10.73 -14.50 2.84
C LYS A 53 10.57 -15.83 2.08
N THR A 54 10.69 -15.79 0.76
CA THR A 54 11.43 -16.80 0.00
C THR A 54 11.80 -16.21 -1.36
N LYS A 55 12.74 -15.26 -1.33
CA LYS A 55 13.78 -15.24 -2.35
C LYS A 55 14.64 -16.50 -2.11
N GLU A 56 14.27 -17.63 -2.69
CA GLU A 56 15.22 -18.70 -2.96
C GLU A 56 15.66 -18.58 -4.43
N LYS A 57 16.43 -17.53 -4.69
CA LYS A 57 17.43 -17.58 -5.76
C LYS A 57 18.66 -18.26 -5.15
N SER A 58 18.70 -19.59 -5.17
CA SER A 58 19.96 -20.34 -5.13
C SER A 58 20.11 -21.08 -6.44
N LYS A 59 20.58 -20.30 -7.42
CA LYS A 59 21.28 -20.79 -8.61
C LYS A 59 22.71 -21.06 -8.15
N LYS A 60 23.14 -22.33 -8.09
CA LYS A 60 24.42 -22.85 -8.60
C LYS A 60 24.67 -24.27 -8.12
#